data_AF-A0AAU9RSU9-F1
#
_entry.id   AF-A0AAU9RSU9-F1
#
_cell.length_a   1.000
_cell.length_b   1.000
_cell.length_c   1.000
_cell.angle_alpha   90.00
_cell.angle_beta   90.00
_cell.angle_gamma   90.00
#
_symmetry.space_group_name_H-M   'P 1'
#
loop_
_entity.id
_entity.type
_entity.pdbx_description
1 polymer ?
#
loop_
_entity_poly.entity_id
_entity_poly.type
_entity_poly.pdbx_seq_one_letter_code
_entity_poly.pdbx_strand_id
1 'polypeptide(L)'
;MEKIISGCPALEDLTLIRSMDNWYLEVPQLLSVRSRSLKSFIIIFDVAYGRAGTDYSVEIDAPRLEYLSLSDNQSDVIVVKNLTSLFMIHIDTEFNVKFGGIQLSPAKRDAIRDFLTGVSGVFYRYPYLWPFPNFGNLYRLEVAFCSFTLQFLPVFLESCPRLKELILDFAFSVPDKRTKLRYVPQCLISTLECVEINNVIMWEETGIELMNYFLEKSAVLKKLSVSFTGSSITNQERHTYMDLVASTRRSGECQVFAY
;
A
#
# COMPACT_ATOMS: atom_id res chain seq x y z
N MET A 1 -17.47 -20.58 9.33
CA MET A 1 -17.63 -19.24 8.73
C MET A 1 -18.85 -19.18 7.83
N GLU A 2 -18.93 -20.04 6.80
CA GLU A 2 -20.04 -20.04 5.83
C GLU A 2 -21.44 -20.06 6.44
N LYS A 3 -21.67 -20.85 7.51
CA LYS A 3 -22.96 -20.88 8.22
C LYS A 3 -23.35 -19.54 8.85
N ILE A 4 -22.39 -18.76 9.31
CA ILE A 4 -22.63 -17.43 9.90
C ILE A 4 -23.00 -16.44 8.79
N ILE A 5 -22.25 -16.46 7.70
CA ILE A 5 -22.48 -15.56 6.56
C ILE A 5 -23.83 -15.87 5.89
N SER A 6 -24.12 -17.15 5.66
CA SER A 6 -25.40 -17.58 5.07
C SER A 6 -26.60 -17.34 5.98
N GLY A 7 -26.41 -17.37 7.31
CA GLY A 7 -27.44 -17.04 8.29
C GLY A 7 -27.75 -15.53 8.41
N CYS A 8 -26.87 -14.67 7.87
CA CYS A 8 -26.97 -13.21 7.97
C CYS A 8 -27.04 -12.56 6.58
N PRO A 9 -28.18 -12.64 5.86
CA PRO A 9 -28.30 -12.17 4.47
C PRO A 9 -28.21 -10.65 4.30
N ALA A 10 -28.23 -9.88 5.39
CA ALA A 10 -28.07 -8.43 5.40
C ALA A 10 -26.68 -7.97 5.89
N LEU A 11 -25.73 -8.90 6.04
CA LEU A 11 -24.38 -8.59 6.53
C LEU A 11 -23.63 -7.73 5.50
N GLU A 12 -23.38 -6.47 5.83
CA GLU A 12 -22.65 -5.51 4.98
C GLU A 12 -21.17 -5.40 5.36
N ASP A 13 -20.84 -5.54 6.64
CA ASP A 13 -19.49 -5.40 7.17
C ASP A 13 -19.07 -6.65 7.96
N LEU A 14 -17.89 -7.17 7.65
CA LEU A 14 -17.33 -8.33 8.35
C LEU A 14 -15.85 -8.11 8.66
N THR A 15 -15.51 -8.16 9.95
CA THR A 15 -14.13 -8.22 10.42
C THR A 15 -13.86 -9.60 11.01
N LEU A 16 -12.86 -10.28 10.44
CA LEU A 16 -12.40 -11.58 10.89
C LEU A 16 -10.99 -11.44 11.46
N ILE A 17 -10.86 -11.63 12.77
CA ILE A 17 -9.57 -11.72 13.45
C ILE A 17 -9.31 -13.20 13.73
N ARG A 18 -8.19 -13.71 13.21
CA ARG A 18 -7.74 -15.08 13.40
C ARG A 18 -6.45 -15.05 14.21
N SER A 19 -6.56 -15.36 15.51
CA SER A 19 -5.39 -15.74 16.32
C SER A 19 -5.04 -17.19 16.05
N MET A 20 -3.81 -17.48 15.61
CA MET A 20 -3.30 -18.83 15.47
C MET A 20 -2.37 -19.15 16.65
N ASP A 21 -2.95 -19.57 17.77
CA ASP A 21 -2.20 -19.99 18.97
C ASP A 21 -1.69 -21.45 18.88
N ASN A 22 -2.09 -22.19 17.84
CA ASN A 22 -1.94 -23.65 17.79
C ASN A 22 -1.05 -24.11 16.62
N TRP A 23 0.19 -24.50 16.96
CA TRP A 23 1.29 -24.82 16.05
C TRP A 23 1.16 -26.17 15.29
N TYR A 24 0.05 -26.91 15.43
CA TYR A 24 -0.03 -28.34 15.06
C TYR A 24 -1.08 -28.72 14.00
N LEU A 25 -1.63 -27.75 13.25
CA LEU A 25 -2.67 -28.08 12.26
C LEU A 25 -2.03 -28.46 10.91
N GLU A 26 -1.81 -29.76 10.71
CA GLU A 26 -1.36 -30.39 9.45
C GLU A 26 -2.45 -30.45 8.36
N VAL A 27 -3.61 -29.82 8.56
CA VAL A 27 -4.73 -29.87 7.62
C VAL A 27 -4.81 -28.57 6.85
N PRO A 28 -4.87 -28.61 5.51
CA PRO A 28 -5.14 -27.42 4.71
C PRO A 28 -6.45 -26.76 5.15
N GLN A 29 -6.39 -25.52 5.57
CA GLN A 29 -7.57 -24.79 6.01
C GLN A 29 -8.07 -23.89 4.88
N LEU A 30 -9.30 -24.15 4.43
CA LEU A 30 -10.02 -23.31 3.48
C LEU A 30 -10.97 -22.37 4.23
N LEU A 31 -10.76 -21.06 4.06
CA LEU A 31 -11.73 -20.03 4.44
C LEU A 31 -12.48 -19.58 3.20
N SER A 32 -13.73 -20.01 3.05
CA SER A 32 -14.63 -19.49 2.01
C SER A 32 -15.58 -18.44 2.59
N VAL A 33 -15.61 -17.27 1.97
CA VAL A 33 -16.48 -16.14 2.28
C VAL A 33 -17.36 -15.89 1.06
N ARG A 34 -18.61 -16.33 1.12
CA ARG A 34 -19.59 -16.15 0.04
C ARG A 34 -20.75 -15.30 0.53
N SER A 35 -20.87 -14.08 0.03
CA SER A 35 -21.92 -13.15 0.46
C SER A 35 -22.39 -12.27 -0.70
N ARG A 36 -23.70 -12.02 -0.78
CA ARG A 36 -24.29 -11.10 -1.77
C ARG A 36 -24.53 -9.70 -1.23
N SER A 37 -24.43 -9.49 0.08
CA SER A 37 -24.69 -8.22 0.75
C SER A 37 -23.41 -7.53 1.24
N LEU A 38 -22.30 -8.26 1.33
CA LEU A 38 -21.06 -7.78 1.93
C LEU A 38 -20.43 -6.68 1.08
N LYS A 39 -20.17 -5.52 1.70
CA LYS A 39 -19.54 -4.34 1.14
C LYS A 39 -18.13 -4.12 1.69
N SER A 40 -17.90 -4.48 2.95
CA SER A 40 -16.60 -4.35 3.62
C SER A 40 -16.16 -5.68 4.22
N PHE A 41 -14.93 -6.10 3.90
CA PHE A 41 -14.33 -7.29 4.49
C PHE A 41 -12.92 -7.01 5.00
N ILE A 42 -12.68 -7.30 6.27
CA ILE A 42 -11.38 -7.17 6.91
C ILE A 42 -10.97 -8.55 7.43
N ILE A 43 -9.78 -8.99 7.06
CA ILE A 43 -9.17 -10.21 7.61
C ILE A 43 -7.80 -9.89 8.20
N ILE A 44 -7.62 -10.28 9.46
CA ILE A 44 -6.40 -10.07 10.22
C ILE A 44 -5.94 -11.42 10.74
N PHE A 45 -4.74 -11.83 10.35
CA PHE A 45 -4.05 -12.97 10.95
C PHE A 45 -3.10 -12.45 12.02
N ASP A 46 -3.44 -12.72 13.28
CA ASP A 46 -2.63 -12.38 14.45
C ASP A 46 -1.80 -13.60 14.85
N VAL A 47 -0.47 -13.45 14.93
CA VAL A 47 0.44 -14.57 15.19
C VAL A 47 1.53 -14.19 16.19
N ALA A 48 1.63 -15.00 17.24
CA ALA A 48 2.81 -15.10 18.09
C ALA A 48 3.94 -15.81 17.33
N TYR A 49 5.04 -15.09 17.09
CA TYR A 49 6.33 -15.52 16.51
C TYR A 49 6.53 -17.03 16.21
N GLY A 50 6.82 -17.41 14.95
CA GLY A 50 7.61 -18.64 14.75
C GLY A 50 7.54 -19.41 13.42
N ARG A 51 6.54 -19.23 12.56
CA ARG A 51 6.54 -19.86 11.22
C ARG A 51 5.87 -18.98 10.17
N ALA A 52 6.42 -19.02 8.96
CA ALA A 52 5.78 -18.59 7.74
C ALA A 52 5.36 -19.86 6.97
N GLY A 53 4.14 -19.88 6.46
CA GLY A 53 3.63 -20.97 5.63
C GLY A 53 2.80 -21.98 6.44
N THR A 54 1.50 -21.83 6.33
CA THR A 54 0.53 -22.90 6.59
C THR A 54 -0.26 -23.09 5.31
N ASP A 55 -0.66 -24.33 4.97
CA ASP A 55 -1.54 -24.67 3.83
C ASP A 55 -2.93 -24.01 3.98
N TYR A 56 -2.99 -22.68 3.97
CA TYR A 56 -4.19 -21.89 4.21
C TYR A 56 -4.58 -21.21 2.91
N SER A 57 -5.83 -21.44 2.52
CA SER A 57 -6.43 -20.83 1.33
C SER A 57 -7.62 -19.98 1.72
N VAL A 58 -7.67 -18.77 1.15
CA VAL A 58 -8.77 -17.84 1.34
C VAL A 58 -9.52 -17.72 0.02
N GLU A 59 -10.81 -18.07 -0.01
CA GLU A 59 -11.70 -17.84 -1.15
C GLU A 59 -12.74 -16.77 -0.78
N ILE A 60 -12.79 -15.68 -1.53
CA ILE A 60 -13.77 -14.61 -1.33
C ILE A 60 -14.61 -14.49 -2.60
N ASP A 61 -15.92 -14.66 -2.50
CA ASP A 61 -16.90 -14.44 -3.55
C ASP A 61 -17.98 -13.48 -3.04
N ALA A 62 -17.76 -12.20 -3.29
CA ALA A 62 -18.60 -11.12 -2.79
C ALA A 62 -18.75 -10.01 -3.86
N PRO A 63 -19.79 -10.09 -4.74
CA PRO A 63 -19.92 -9.18 -5.89
C PRO A 63 -20.18 -7.71 -5.54
N ARG A 64 -20.66 -7.44 -4.32
CA ARG A 64 -20.89 -6.08 -3.80
C ARG A 64 -19.74 -5.57 -2.92
N LEU A 65 -18.63 -6.30 -2.85
CA LEU A 65 -17.50 -5.91 -2.03
C LEU A 65 -16.88 -4.64 -2.61
N GLU A 66 -16.83 -3.61 -1.79
CA GLU A 66 -16.35 -2.26 -2.09
C GLU A 66 -14.98 -2.01 -1.45
N TYR A 67 -14.77 -2.57 -0.25
CA TYR A 67 -13.54 -2.48 0.53
C TYR A 67 -13.05 -3.86 1.01
N LEU A 68 -11.76 -4.13 0.82
CA LEU A 68 -11.09 -5.34 1.28
C LEU A 68 -9.81 -5.00 2.04
N SER A 69 -9.63 -5.46 3.28
CA SER A 69 -8.37 -5.33 4.03
C SER A 69 -7.79 -6.71 4.32
N LEU A 70 -6.57 -6.95 3.85
CA LEU A 70 -5.81 -8.18 4.03
C LEU A 70 -4.56 -7.89 4.88
N SER A 71 -4.54 -8.38 6.11
CA SER A 71 -3.33 -8.44 6.95
C SER A 71 -2.93 -9.90 7.13
N ASP A 72 -2.12 -10.42 6.21
CA ASP A 72 -1.91 -11.87 6.05
C ASP A 72 -0.45 -12.26 5.78
N ASN A 73 0.17 -12.86 6.80
CA ASN A 73 1.53 -13.41 6.74
C ASN A 73 1.59 -14.94 6.60
N GLN A 74 0.45 -15.65 6.47
CA GLN A 74 0.38 -17.12 6.51
C GLN A 74 -0.20 -17.80 5.27
N SER A 75 -1.14 -17.19 4.55
CA SER A 75 -1.83 -17.90 3.46
C SER A 75 -0.89 -18.22 2.30
N ASP A 76 -1.06 -19.40 1.71
CA ASP A 76 -0.33 -19.79 0.50
C ASP A 76 -1.02 -19.25 -0.75
N VAL A 77 -2.35 -19.19 -0.72
CA VAL A 77 -3.18 -18.74 -1.85
C VAL A 77 -4.37 -17.93 -1.34
N ILE A 78 -4.55 -16.74 -1.91
CA ILE A 78 -5.78 -15.95 -1.77
C ILE A 78 -6.44 -15.98 -3.14
N VAL A 79 -7.71 -16.35 -3.22
CA VAL A 79 -8.52 -16.34 -4.44
C VAL A 79 -9.73 -15.44 -4.18
N VAL A 80 -9.82 -14.34 -4.89
CA VAL A 80 -10.98 -13.44 -4.85
C VAL A 80 -11.67 -13.47 -6.20
N LYS A 81 -12.98 -13.66 -6.18
CA LYS A 81 -13.84 -13.80 -7.35
C LYS A 81 -14.82 -12.64 -7.37
N ASN A 82 -15.25 -12.27 -8.58
CA ASN A 82 -16.33 -11.31 -8.82
C ASN A 82 -16.10 -9.93 -8.17
N LEU A 83 -14.96 -9.29 -8.45
CA LEU A 83 -14.56 -7.99 -7.89
C LEU A 83 -15.16 -6.76 -8.58
N THR A 84 -16.34 -6.88 -9.19
CA THR A 84 -16.90 -5.82 -10.05
C THR A 84 -17.17 -4.50 -9.35
N SER A 85 -17.33 -4.51 -8.01
CA SER A 85 -17.63 -3.33 -7.20
C SER A 85 -16.44 -2.86 -6.34
N LEU A 86 -15.32 -3.59 -6.37
CA LEU A 86 -14.20 -3.34 -5.46
C LEU A 86 -13.40 -2.14 -5.94
N PHE A 87 -13.41 -1.06 -5.15
CA PHE A 87 -12.72 0.18 -5.50
C PHE A 87 -11.54 0.48 -4.60
N MET A 88 -11.46 -0.11 -3.40
CA MET A 88 -10.36 0.09 -2.44
C MET A 88 -9.90 -1.23 -1.83
N ILE A 89 -8.59 -1.47 -1.81
CA ILE A 89 -8.00 -2.61 -1.13
C ILE A 89 -6.86 -2.17 -0.22
N HIS A 90 -6.88 -2.61 1.03
CA HIS A 90 -5.81 -2.46 1.98
C HIS A 90 -5.03 -3.77 2.09
N ILE A 91 -3.73 -3.73 1.83
CA ILE A 91 -2.85 -4.87 1.89
C ILE A 91 -1.75 -4.52 2.91
N ASP A 92 -1.91 -5.03 4.13
CA ASP A 92 -0.87 -4.97 5.16
C ASP A 92 -0.05 -6.25 5.07
N THR A 93 1.11 -6.14 4.44
CA THR A 93 1.96 -7.29 4.23
C THR A 93 3.30 -7.05 4.87
N GLU A 94 3.37 -7.30 6.16
CA GLU A 94 4.56 -7.92 6.73
C GLU A 94 4.74 -9.32 6.10
N PHE A 95 5.02 -9.39 4.79
CA PHE A 95 5.40 -10.62 4.10
C PHE A 95 6.81 -11.03 4.50
N ASN A 96 7.04 -11.20 5.80
CA ASN A 96 8.19 -11.86 6.42
C ASN A 96 9.52 -11.72 5.65
N VAL A 97 9.84 -10.51 5.15
CA VAL A 97 11.18 -10.19 4.69
C VAL A 97 11.97 -9.80 5.93
N LYS A 98 12.06 -10.75 6.87
CA LYS A 98 13.24 -10.80 7.71
C LYS A 98 14.41 -10.89 6.75
N PHE A 99 15.37 -9.98 6.93
CA PHE A 99 16.69 -10.01 6.29
C PHE A 99 17.11 -11.45 5.97
N GLY A 100 17.09 -11.83 4.69
CA GLY A 100 17.58 -13.15 4.26
C GLY A 100 16.55 -14.27 4.07
N GLY A 101 15.38 -13.99 3.50
CA GLY A 101 14.68 -14.97 2.65
C GLY A 101 13.33 -15.47 3.16
N ILE A 102 12.29 -15.23 2.36
CA ILE A 102 11.48 -16.23 1.65
C ILE A 102 10.82 -15.46 0.51
N GLN A 103 11.03 -15.89 -0.73
CA GLN A 103 10.32 -15.30 -1.87
C GLN A 103 8.83 -15.65 -1.76
N LEU A 104 7.95 -14.69 -2.06
CA LEU A 104 6.52 -14.97 -2.23
C LEU A 104 6.32 -16.14 -3.20
N SER A 105 5.36 -17.03 -2.90
CA SER A 105 5.02 -18.09 -3.84
C SER A 105 4.53 -17.45 -5.16
N PRO A 106 4.86 -18.03 -6.34
CA PRO A 106 4.32 -17.57 -7.61
C PRO A 106 2.80 -17.44 -7.61
N ALA A 107 2.09 -18.42 -7.02
CA ALA A 107 0.64 -18.42 -6.92
C ALA A 107 0.08 -17.23 -6.12
N LYS A 108 0.71 -16.87 -4.99
CA LYS A 108 0.28 -15.70 -4.20
C LYS A 108 0.54 -14.39 -4.93
N ARG A 109 1.65 -14.29 -5.68
CA ARG A 109 1.94 -13.13 -6.54
C ARG A 109 0.90 -12.99 -7.65
N ASP A 110 0.57 -14.09 -8.31
CA ASP A 110 -0.41 -14.12 -9.39
C ASP A 110 -1.80 -13.73 -8.88
N ALA A 111 -2.20 -14.23 -7.71
CA ALA A 111 -3.42 -13.83 -7.03
C ALA A 111 -3.47 -12.32 -6.73
N ILE A 112 -2.44 -11.79 -6.08
CA ILE A 112 -2.35 -10.35 -5.76
C ILE A 112 -2.40 -9.52 -7.06
N ARG A 113 -1.69 -9.94 -8.11
CA ARG A 113 -1.79 -9.30 -9.43
C ARG A 113 -3.22 -9.27 -9.93
N ASP A 114 -3.88 -10.43 -9.97
CA ASP A 114 -5.20 -10.56 -10.56
C ASP A 114 -6.22 -9.68 -9.81
N PHE A 115 -6.09 -9.54 -8.48
CA PHE A 115 -6.90 -8.58 -7.71
C PHE A 115 -6.61 -7.14 -8.06
N LEU A 116 -5.33 -6.79 -8.08
CA LEU A 116 -4.93 -5.41 -8.26
C LEU A 116 -5.17 -4.89 -9.69
N THR A 117 -5.33 -5.77 -10.69
CA THR A 117 -5.73 -5.36 -12.04
C THR A 117 -7.15 -4.81 -12.12
N GLY A 118 -8.05 -5.23 -11.23
CA GLY A 118 -9.46 -4.85 -11.22
C GLY A 118 -9.80 -3.65 -10.33
N VAL A 119 -8.90 -3.24 -9.43
CA VAL A 119 -9.17 -2.20 -8.43
C VAL A 119 -8.67 -0.82 -8.85
N SER A 120 -9.35 0.18 -8.31
CA SER A 120 -9.10 1.59 -8.62
C SER A 120 -8.31 2.32 -7.51
N GLY A 121 -8.26 1.75 -6.30
CA GLY A 121 -7.58 2.28 -5.13
C GLY A 121 -6.89 1.19 -4.31
N VAL A 122 -5.66 1.43 -3.84
CA VAL A 122 -4.87 0.47 -3.06
C VAL A 122 -4.15 1.18 -1.92
N PHE A 123 -4.24 0.66 -0.70
CA PHE A 123 -3.27 0.91 0.37
C PHE A 123 -2.31 -0.28 0.43
N TYR A 124 -1.00 -0.05 0.33
CA TYR A 124 0.01 -1.10 0.36
C TYR A 124 1.10 -0.84 1.40
N ARG A 125 1.28 -1.76 2.35
CA ARG A 125 2.33 -1.65 3.37
C ARG A 125 3.55 -2.49 2.96
N TYR A 126 4.71 -1.84 2.81
CA TYR A 126 6.01 -2.46 2.50
C TYR A 126 6.08 -3.25 1.17
N PRO A 127 6.20 -2.55 0.02
CA PRO A 127 6.26 -3.20 -1.29
C PRO A 127 7.55 -3.97 -1.53
N TYR A 128 7.52 -5.29 -1.31
CA TYR A 128 8.60 -6.22 -1.68
C TYR A 128 8.26 -7.09 -2.91
N LEU A 129 7.12 -6.83 -3.56
CA LEU A 129 6.65 -7.59 -4.72
C LEU A 129 7.47 -7.28 -5.97
N TRP A 130 8.46 -8.11 -6.29
CA TRP A 130 9.12 -8.05 -7.61
C TRP A 130 8.88 -9.33 -8.42
N PRO A 131 8.58 -9.24 -9.73
CA PRO A 131 8.27 -8.04 -10.51
C PRO A 131 6.87 -7.48 -10.17
N PHE A 132 6.73 -6.15 -10.24
CA PHE A 132 5.45 -5.49 -9.98
C PHE A 132 4.44 -5.79 -11.12
N PRO A 133 3.21 -6.18 -10.78
CA PRO A 133 2.14 -6.32 -11.77
C PRO A 133 1.65 -4.97 -12.30
N ASN A 134 1.13 -4.93 -13.54
CA ASN A 134 0.57 -3.70 -14.11
C ASN A 134 -0.81 -3.38 -13.50
N PHE A 135 -0.88 -2.25 -12.81
CA PHE A 135 -2.07 -1.67 -12.16
C PHE A 135 -2.72 -0.62 -13.05
N GLY A 136 -3.17 -1.06 -14.23
CA GLY A 136 -3.70 -0.16 -15.28
C GLY A 136 -4.92 0.66 -14.89
N ASN A 137 -5.66 0.27 -13.84
CA ASN A 137 -6.88 0.96 -13.38
C ASN A 137 -6.71 1.78 -12.11
N LEU A 138 -5.52 1.75 -11.50
CA LEU A 138 -5.26 2.40 -10.23
C LEU A 138 -5.19 3.92 -10.39
N TYR A 139 -6.10 4.67 -9.75
CA TYR A 139 -6.10 6.13 -9.72
C TYR A 139 -5.59 6.68 -8.39
N ARG A 140 -5.78 5.96 -7.28
CA ARG A 140 -5.31 6.36 -5.94
C ARG A 140 -4.48 5.25 -5.32
N LEU A 141 -3.33 5.63 -4.79
CA LEU A 141 -2.40 4.72 -4.15
C LEU A 141 -1.96 5.31 -2.82
N GLU A 142 -2.10 4.55 -1.75
CA GLU A 142 -1.57 4.87 -0.44
C GLU A 142 -0.52 3.81 -0.09
N VAL A 143 0.67 4.21 0.34
CA VAL A 143 1.76 3.24 0.59
C VAL A 143 2.58 3.66 1.78
N ALA A 144 2.84 2.73 2.68
CA ALA A 144 3.84 2.93 3.74
C ALA A 144 5.21 2.44 3.27
N PHE A 145 6.22 3.32 3.35
CA PHE A 145 7.61 3.03 2.99
C PHE A 145 8.56 3.20 4.17
N CYS A 146 9.66 2.44 4.13
CA CYS A 146 10.86 2.69 4.92
C CYS A 146 11.94 3.36 4.05
N SER A 147 12.85 4.11 4.67
CA SER A 147 13.93 4.83 3.96
C SER A 147 14.76 3.93 3.01
N PHE A 148 15.07 2.69 3.41
CA PHE A 148 15.83 1.74 2.59
C PHE A 148 15.05 1.15 1.39
N THR A 149 13.71 1.20 1.42
CA THR A 149 12.85 0.74 0.31
C THR A 149 12.51 1.84 -0.70
N LEU A 150 12.83 3.09 -0.38
CA LEU A 150 12.47 4.26 -1.19
C LEU A 150 12.97 4.15 -2.64
N GLN A 151 14.14 3.55 -2.86
CA GLN A 151 14.70 3.36 -4.21
C GLN A 151 13.82 2.55 -5.16
N PHE A 152 12.88 1.75 -4.64
CA PHE A 152 11.96 0.94 -5.44
C PHE A 152 10.66 1.68 -5.80
N LEU A 153 10.37 2.81 -5.13
CA LEU A 153 9.16 3.60 -5.35
C LEU A 153 8.97 3.96 -6.84
N PRO A 154 9.97 4.50 -7.56
CA PRO A 154 9.77 4.83 -8.98
C PRO A 154 9.40 3.62 -9.84
N VAL A 155 9.98 2.45 -9.54
CA VAL A 155 9.67 1.24 -10.33
C VAL A 155 8.27 0.73 -10.03
N PHE A 156 7.83 0.85 -8.78
CA PHE A 156 6.45 0.54 -8.42
C PHE A 156 5.45 1.48 -9.11
N LEU A 157 5.75 2.79 -9.14
CA LEU A 157 4.91 3.79 -9.78
C LEU A 157 4.81 3.61 -11.31
N GLU A 158 5.82 3.03 -11.96
CA GLU A 158 5.75 2.67 -13.39
C GLU A 158 4.64 1.66 -13.68
N SER A 159 4.32 0.84 -12.68
CA SER A 159 3.24 -0.13 -12.79
C SER A 159 1.86 0.51 -12.64
N CYS A 160 1.76 1.80 -12.32
CA CYS A 160 0.50 2.51 -12.06
C CYS A 160 0.29 3.63 -13.10
N PRO A 161 0.07 3.34 -14.39
CA PRO A 161 0.12 4.34 -15.47
C PRO A 161 -1.01 5.38 -15.42
N ARG A 162 -2.08 5.14 -14.65
CA ARG A 162 -3.24 6.05 -14.51
C ARG A 162 -3.32 6.73 -13.14
N LEU A 163 -2.25 6.62 -12.34
CA LEU A 163 -2.23 7.12 -10.98
C LEU A 163 -2.37 8.65 -10.95
N LYS A 164 -3.34 9.15 -10.17
CA LYS A 164 -3.61 10.58 -9.97
C LYS A 164 -3.30 11.04 -8.56
N GLU A 165 -3.55 10.19 -7.57
CA GLU A 165 -3.38 10.50 -6.16
C GLU A 165 -2.41 9.50 -5.53
N LEU A 166 -1.34 10.01 -4.93
CA LEU A 166 -0.37 9.21 -4.20
C LEU A 166 -0.29 9.71 -2.75
N ILE A 167 -0.45 8.82 -1.79
CA ILE A 167 -0.25 9.08 -0.37
C ILE A 167 0.90 8.17 0.09
N LEU A 168 1.95 8.76 0.65
CA LEU A 168 3.13 8.06 1.12
C LEU A 168 3.22 8.24 2.63
N ASP A 169 3.27 7.15 3.39
CA ASP A 169 3.46 7.18 4.83
C ASP A 169 4.89 6.73 5.18
N PHE A 170 5.66 7.61 5.83
CA PHE A 170 7.01 7.30 6.29
C PHE A 170 6.95 6.53 7.62
N ALA A 171 7.13 5.21 7.57
CA ALA A 171 7.00 4.36 8.75
C ALA A 171 8.23 4.41 9.68
N PHE A 172 9.44 4.42 9.12
CA PHE A 172 10.70 4.48 9.89
C PHE A 172 11.85 4.98 9.02
N SER A 173 12.70 5.85 9.59
CA SER A 173 13.97 6.25 8.97
C SER A 173 15.15 5.60 9.69
N VAL A 174 15.93 4.83 8.95
CA VAL A 174 17.32 4.53 9.31
C VAL A 174 18.20 5.50 8.53
N PRO A 175 19.21 6.15 9.17
CA PRO A 175 20.19 6.96 8.48
C PRO A 175 21.06 6.06 7.61
N ASP A 176 20.59 5.78 6.40
CA ASP A 176 21.36 5.09 5.38
C ASP A 176 21.75 6.06 4.28
N LYS A 177 23.01 5.96 3.86
CA LYS A 177 23.60 6.89 2.91
C LYS A 177 23.35 6.37 1.49
N ARG A 178 22.60 7.16 0.70
CA ARG A 178 22.66 7.27 -0.79
C ARG A 178 21.57 6.56 -1.63
N THR A 179 20.33 6.42 -1.19
CA THR A 179 19.26 5.96 -2.08
C THR A 179 18.73 7.10 -2.95
N LYS A 180 19.36 7.32 -4.12
CA LYS A 180 18.93 8.37 -5.05
C LYS A 180 17.76 7.97 -5.94
N LEU A 181 16.70 8.78 -5.97
CA LEU A 181 15.56 8.60 -6.88
C LEU A 181 15.89 9.12 -8.28
N ARG A 182 16.27 8.20 -9.20
CA ARG A 182 16.72 8.57 -10.56
C ARG A 182 15.70 8.30 -11.66
N TYR A 183 14.99 7.19 -11.55
CA TYR A 183 14.03 6.78 -12.57
C TYR A 183 12.78 7.66 -12.49
N VAL A 184 12.22 8.07 -13.62
CA VAL A 184 11.01 8.90 -13.68
C VAL A 184 9.92 8.08 -14.36
N PRO A 185 8.92 7.62 -13.61
CA PRO A 185 7.86 6.82 -14.16
C PRO A 185 6.87 7.67 -14.96
N GLN A 186 6.21 7.04 -15.93
CA GLN A 186 5.33 7.74 -16.86
C GLN A 186 4.17 8.47 -16.14
N CYS A 187 3.68 7.92 -15.04
CA CYS A 187 2.59 8.52 -14.26
C CYS A 187 2.96 9.89 -13.65
N LEU A 188 4.22 10.13 -13.25
CA LEU A 188 4.65 11.45 -12.76
C LEU A 188 4.56 12.51 -13.86
N ILE A 189 4.87 12.10 -15.09
CA ILE A 189 4.86 13.01 -16.23
C ILE A 189 3.43 13.31 -16.68
N SER A 190 2.54 12.32 -16.65
CA SER A 190 1.29 12.38 -17.41
C SER A 190 0.00 12.37 -16.59
N THR A 191 -0.01 11.84 -15.36
CA THR A 191 -1.27 11.60 -14.64
C THR A 191 -1.26 12.02 -13.18
N LEU A 192 -0.11 12.09 -12.52
CA LEU A 192 -0.02 12.33 -11.08
C LEU A 192 -0.33 13.79 -10.73
N GLU A 193 -1.50 14.03 -10.15
CA GLU A 193 -2.04 15.36 -9.85
C GLU A 193 -1.82 15.74 -8.38
N CYS A 194 -1.88 14.77 -7.46
CA CYS A 194 -1.80 15.01 -6.02
C CYS A 194 -0.81 14.04 -5.36
N VAL A 195 0.06 14.58 -4.52
CA VAL A 195 0.97 13.81 -3.67
C VAL A 195 0.81 14.27 -2.22
N GLU A 196 0.63 13.32 -1.32
CA GLU A 196 0.66 13.52 0.13
C GLU A 196 1.81 12.69 0.71
N ILE A 197 2.65 13.30 1.55
CA ILE A 197 3.77 12.63 2.21
C ILE A 197 3.60 12.83 3.71
N ASN A 198 3.36 11.75 4.41
CA ASN A 198 3.07 11.74 5.83
C ASN A 198 4.27 11.30 6.66
N ASN A 199 4.34 11.81 7.90
CA ASN A 199 5.33 11.43 8.90
C ASN A 199 6.79 11.67 8.46
N VAL A 200 7.06 12.77 7.74
CA VAL A 200 8.43 13.14 7.37
C VAL A 200 9.20 13.66 8.57
N ILE A 201 10.42 13.16 8.81
CA ILE A 201 11.32 13.75 9.79
C ILE A 201 11.93 15.01 9.18
N MET A 202 11.74 16.14 9.85
CA MET A 202 12.22 17.43 9.37
C MET A 202 13.75 17.45 9.27
N TRP A 203 14.28 18.11 8.23
CA TRP A 203 15.73 18.22 7.94
C TRP A 203 16.43 16.90 7.60
N GLU A 204 15.69 15.80 7.47
CA GLU A 204 16.25 14.55 6.98
C GLU A 204 16.46 14.61 5.47
N GLU A 205 17.64 14.20 4.99
CA GLU A 205 17.98 14.18 3.57
C GLU A 205 16.96 13.39 2.74
N THR A 206 16.47 12.26 3.27
CA THR A 206 15.49 11.41 2.59
C THR A 206 14.17 12.13 2.30
N GLY A 207 13.68 12.91 3.27
CA GLY A 207 12.46 13.68 3.12
C GLY A 207 12.62 14.78 2.06
N ILE A 208 13.74 15.52 2.13
CA ILE A 208 14.10 16.55 1.15
C ILE A 208 14.18 15.96 -0.27
N GLU A 209 14.88 14.85 -0.41
CA GLU A 209 15.03 14.17 -1.70
C GLU A 209 13.68 13.72 -2.27
N LEU A 210 12.79 13.15 -1.45
CA LEU A 210 11.48 12.69 -1.91
C LEU A 210 10.61 13.84 -2.42
N MET A 211 10.57 14.96 -1.69
CA MET A 211 9.80 16.12 -2.14
C MET A 211 10.39 16.72 -3.42
N ASN A 212 11.71 16.92 -3.48
CA ASN A 212 12.37 17.44 -4.68
C ASN A 212 12.12 16.52 -5.88
N TYR A 213 12.15 15.21 -5.68
CA TYR A 213 11.82 14.26 -6.73
C TYR A 213 10.42 14.49 -7.30
N PHE A 214 9.38 14.62 -6.47
CA PHE A 214 8.03 14.87 -6.99
C PHE A 214 7.90 16.26 -7.62
N LEU A 215 8.44 17.30 -7.00
CA LEU A 215 8.34 18.67 -7.51
C LEU A 215 9.08 18.87 -8.84
N GLU A 216 10.26 18.28 -8.98
CA GLU A 216 11.08 18.43 -10.19
C GLU A 216 10.68 17.47 -11.31
N LYS A 217 10.21 16.26 -10.98
CA LYS A 217 9.97 15.22 -12.00
C LYS A 217 8.53 15.20 -12.47
N SER A 218 7.58 15.65 -11.66
CA SER A 218 6.16 15.61 -12.00
C SER A 218 5.72 16.83 -12.82
N ALA A 219 5.17 16.61 -14.02
CA ALA A 219 4.83 17.68 -14.95
C ALA A 219 3.40 18.22 -14.78
N VAL A 220 2.48 17.40 -14.26
CA VAL A 220 1.05 17.72 -14.11
C VAL A 220 0.61 17.82 -12.63
N LEU A 221 1.59 17.90 -11.71
CA LEU A 221 1.32 17.95 -10.28
C LEU A 221 0.63 19.27 -9.91
N LYS A 222 -0.50 19.18 -9.22
CA LYS A 222 -1.32 20.32 -8.76
C LYS A 222 -1.15 20.56 -7.27
N LYS A 223 -0.93 19.51 -6.49
CA LYS A 223 -0.84 19.59 -5.03
C LYS A 223 0.24 18.66 -4.50
N LEU A 224 1.14 19.22 -3.69
CA LEU A 224 2.01 18.48 -2.78
C LEU A 224 1.65 18.85 -1.34
N SER A 225 1.43 17.85 -0.49
CA SER A 225 1.11 18.03 0.92
C SER A 225 2.05 17.21 1.76
N VAL A 226 2.59 17.80 2.83
CA VAL A 226 3.56 17.13 3.69
C VAL A 226 3.19 17.32 5.15
N SER A 227 3.15 16.22 5.89
CA SER A 227 3.07 16.25 7.35
C SER A 227 4.38 15.82 7.99
N PHE A 228 4.71 16.47 9.11
CA PHE A 228 5.97 16.26 9.82
C PHE A 228 5.78 15.49 11.12
N THR A 229 6.74 14.63 11.45
CA THR A 229 6.82 13.94 12.74
C THR A 229 8.05 14.37 13.53
N GLY A 230 7.94 14.51 14.85
CA GLY A 230 9.02 14.98 15.74
C GLY A 230 8.57 16.03 16.77
N SER A 231 9.39 16.27 17.79
CA SER A 231 9.04 17.22 18.86
C SER A 231 9.02 18.67 18.39
N SER A 232 7.96 19.39 18.78
CA SER A 232 7.84 20.86 18.82
C SER A 232 8.34 21.65 17.59
N ILE A 233 8.03 21.20 16.38
CA ILE A 233 8.33 21.96 15.16
C ILE A 233 7.44 23.22 15.12
N THR A 234 8.07 24.39 15.04
CA THR A 234 7.34 25.65 14.92
C THR A 234 6.78 25.83 13.51
N ASN A 235 5.70 26.60 13.37
CA ASN A 235 5.15 26.90 12.04
C ASN A 235 6.16 27.65 11.16
N GLN A 236 7.03 28.48 11.74
CA GLN A 236 8.07 29.20 11.01
C GLN A 236 9.10 28.25 10.37
N GLU A 237 9.50 27.21 11.11
CA GLU A 237 10.41 26.17 10.63
C GLU A 237 9.79 25.40 9.45
N ARG A 238 8.51 25.00 9.55
CA ARG A 238 7.78 24.35 8.45
C ARG A 238 7.81 25.18 7.17
N HIS A 239 7.50 26.48 7.26
CA HIS A 239 7.47 27.37 6.08
C HIS A 239 8.86 27.53 5.46
N THR A 240 9.88 27.76 6.29
CA THR A 240 11.27 27.92 5.83
C THR A 240 11.76 26.67 5.09
N TYR A 241 11.43 25.49 5.62
CA TYR A 241 11.78 24.22 5.01
C TYR A 241 11.07 24.00 3.66
N MET A 242 9.78 24.34 3.59
CA MET A 242 9.03 24.25 2.33
C MET A 242 9.53 25.24 1.28
N ASP A 243 9.89 26.46 1.65
CA ASP A 243 10.41 27.46 0.71
C ASP A 243 11.73 27.02 0.07
N LEU A 244 12.59 26.33 0.83
CA LEU A 244 13.85 25.76 0.32
C LEU A 244 13.58 24.69 -0.75
N VAL A 245 12.65 23.78 -0.48
CA VAL A 245 12.33 22.61 -1.31
C VAL A 245 11.50 23.02 -2.53
N ALA A 246 10.62 24.01 -2.39
CA ALA A 246 9.68 24.41 -3.43
C ALA A 246 10.28 25.34 -4.50
N SER A 247 11.59 25.55 -4.49
CA SER A 247 12.31 26.44 -5.40
C SER A 247 12.45 25.91 -6.83
N THR A 248 12.38 24.59 -7.03
CA THR A 248 12.64 23.91 -8.33
C THR A 248 11.41 23.17 -8.90
N ARG A 249 10.22 23.74 -8.73
CA ARG A 249 8.96 23.13 -9.22
C ARG A 249 8.90 23.09 -10.75
N ARG A 250 8.62 21.91 -11.30
CA ARG A 250 8.39 21.71 -12.75
C ARG A 250 6.99 22.12 -13.19
N SER A 251 5.98 21.81 -12.38
CA SER A 251 4.59 22.25 -12.63
C SER A 251 4.35 23.63 -12.03
N GLY A 252 3.97 24.59 -12.87
CA GLY A 252 3.59 25.94 -12.44
C GLY A 252 2.26 25.99 -11.65
N GLU A 253 1.43 24.94 -11.78
CA GLU A 253 0.15 24.83 -11.05
C GLU A 253 0.33 24.24 -9.64
N CYS A 254 1.51 23.69 -9.31
CA CYS A 254 1.73 22.95 -8.08
C CYS A 254 1.74 23.86 -6.84
N GLN A 255 0.74 23.68 -5.98
CA GLN A 255 0.68 24.25 -4.64
C GLN A 255 1.30 23.29 -3.62
N VAL A 256 2.12 23.81 -2.70
CA VAL A 256 2.84 23.04 -1.68
C VAL A 256 2.30 23.42 -0.30
N PHE A 257 1.91 22.44 0.49
CA PHE A 257 1.32 22.63 1.81
C PHE A 257 2.08 21.83 2.88
N ALA A 258 2.28 22.43 4.05
CA ALA A 258 2.84 21.80 5.24
C ALA A 258 1.83 21.84 6.38
N TYR A 259 1.68 20.75 7.13
CA TYR A 259 0.89 20.69 8.37
C TYR A 259 1.61 19.90 9.47
#